data_AF-A0A450YTW3-F1
#
_entry.id   AF-A0A450YTW3-F1
#
_cell.length_a   1.000
_cell.length_b   1.000
_cell.length_c   1.000
_cell.angle_alpha   90.00
_cell.angle_beta   90.00
_cell.angle_gamma   90.00
#
_symmetry.space_group_name_H-M   'P 1'
#
loop_
_entity.id
_entity.type
_entity.pdbx_description
1 polymer ?
#
loop_
_entity_poly.entity_id
_entity_poly.type
_entity_poly.pdbx_seq_one_letter_code
_entity_poly.pdbx_strand_id
1 'polypeptide(L)'
;MTESSQVIKSPLDYLDRLMEKEHLTSDYQLSKHLGVSRQLVSNWRHHRAIMDPYHCWRLADALNIDEREIEAAANYQRDKVTKKREYWYSKWQKLAIR
;
A
#
# COMPACT_ATOMS: atom_id res chain seq x y z
N MET A 1 26.93 8.52 10.84
CA MET A 1 26.00 7.47 11.33
C MET A 1 25.16 7.06 10.16
N THR A 2 25.45 5.87 9.62
CA THR A 2 24.84 5.33 8.41
C THR A 2 23.45 4.78 8.74
N GLU A 3 22.43 5.63 8.67
CA GLU A 3 21.05 5.15 8.72
C GLU A 3 20.73 4.51 7.37
N SER A 4 20.78 3.18 7.39
CA SER A 4 20.33 2.29 6.34
C SER A 4 19.00 2.78 5.79
N SER A 5 18.96 3.17 4.52
CA SER A 5 17.72 3.45 3.78
C SER A 5 16.80 2.23 3.85
N GLN A 6 15.90 2.20 4.85
CA GLN A 6 14.92 1.13 5.00
C GLN A 6 13.82 1.33 3.96
N VAL A 7 13.83 0.48 2.92
CA VAL A 7 12.82 0.49 1.87
C VAL A 7 11.58 -0.25 2.37
N ILE A 8 10.61 0.49 2.92
CA ILE A 8 9.25 0.00 3.15
C ILE A 8 8.46 0.07 1.85
N LYS A 9 7.64 -0.95 1.55
CA LYS A 9 6.69 -0.88 0.45
C LYS A 9 5.62 0.16 0.75
N SER A 10 5.39 1.07 -0.16
CA SER A 10 4.22 1.95 -0.17
C SER A 10 2.97 1.20 -0.63
N PRO A 11 1.76 1.71 -0.33
CA PRO A 11 0.52 1.21 -0.94
C PRO A 11 0.56 1.12 -2.48
N LEU A 12 1.36 1.95 -3.16
CA LEU A 12 1.51 1.88 -4.62
C LEU A 12 2.26 0.63 -5.07
N ASP A 13 3.28 0.20 -4.33
CA ASP A 13 4.02 -1.04 -4.63
C ASP A 13 3.09 -2.27 -4.56
N TYR A 14 2.08 -2.23 -3.69
CA TYR A 14 1.05 -3.28 -3.65
C TYR A 14 0.07 -3.21 -4.82
N LEU A 15 -0.27 -2.01 -5.31
CA LEU A 15 -1.07 -1.85 -6.52
C LEU A 15 -0.32 -2.38 -7.74
N ASP A 16 0.98 -2.08 -7.85
CA ASP A 16 1.84 -2.59 -8.94
C ASP A 16 1.96 -4.11 -8.88
N ARG A 17 2.20 -4.67 -7.69
CA ARG A 17 2.19 -6.13 -7.49
C ARG A 17 0.86 -6.77 -7.90
N LEU A 18 -0.27 -6.12 -7.62
CA LEU A 18 -1.58 -6.64 -8.03
C LEU A 18 -1.73 -6.59 -9.55
N MET A 19 -1.31 -5.49 -10.19
CA MET A 19 -1.32 -5.38 -11.65
C MET A 19 -0.48 -6.48 -12.31
N GLU A 20 0.71 -6.76 -11.77
CA GLU A 20 1.56 -7.85 -12.25
C GLU A 20 0.90 -9.23 -12.08
N LYS A 21 0.36 -9.52 -10.88
CA LYS A 21 -0.29 -10.80 -10.55
C LYS A 21 -1.50 -11.07 -11.44
N GLU A 22 -2.32 -10.06 -11.68
CA GLU A 22 -3.59 -10.17 -12.41
C GLU A 22 -3.44 -9.80 -13.91
N HIS A 23 -2.21 -9.58 -14.38
CA HIS A 23 -1.88 -9.20 -15.74
C HIS A 23 -2.63 -7.94 -16.24
N LEU A 24 -2.83 -6.96 -15.36
CA LEU A 24 -3.49 -5.69 -15.67
C LEU A 24 -2.45 -4.73 -16.26
N THR A 25 -2.78 -4.13 -17.40
CA THR A 25 -1.88 -3.23 -18.13
C THR A 25 -2.27 -1.75 -18.01
N SER A 26 -3.33 -1.44 -17.26
CA SER A 26 -3.80 -0.07 -17.07
C SER A 26 -4.47 0.16 -15.71
N ASP A 27 -4.39 1.40 -15.24
CA ASP A 27 -5.14 1.86 -14.06
C ASP A 27 -6.66 1.71 -14.24
N TYR A 28 -7.15 1.72 -15.49
CA TYR A 28 -8.55 1.45 -15.78
C TYR A 28 -8.94 0.01 -15.40
N GLN A 29 -8.16 -0.97 -15.86
CA GLN A 29 -8.37 -2.38 -15.51
C GLN A 29 -8.22 -2.59 -14.00
N LEU A 30 -7.21 -1.98 -13.37
CA LEU A 30 -7.03 -1.99 -11.92
C LEU A 30 -8.26 -1.45 -11.17
N SER A 31 -8.80 -0.31 -11.63
CA SER A 31 -9.99 0.29 -11.02
C SER A 31 -11.21 -0.64 -11.11
N LYS A 32 -11.39 -1.32 -12.24
CA LYS A 32 -12.47 -2.30 -12.43
C LYS A 32 -12.29 -3.55 -11.58
N HIS A 33 -11.06 -4.06 -11.50
CA HIS A 33 -10.72 -5.21 -10.67
C HIS A 33 -10.98 -4.94 -9.18
N LEU A 34 -10.56 -3.77 -8.68
CA LEU A 34 -10.77 -3.40 -7.27
C LEU A 34 -12.20 -2.93 -6.96
N GLY A 35 -12.99 -2.58 -7.97
CA GLY A 35 -14.35 -2.03 -7.80
C GLY A 35 -14.35 -0.56 -7.35
N VAL A 36 -13.34 0.22 -7.75
CA VAL A 36 -13.16 1.63 -7.36
C VAL A 36 -13.22 2.57 -8.58
N SER A 37 -13.31 3.88 -8.34
CA SER A 37 -13.25 4.86 -9.43
C SER A 37 -11.83 5.01 -9.97
N ARG A 38 -11.70 5.32 -11.27
CA ARG A 38 -10.40 5.69 -11.88
C ARG A 38 -9.75 6.90 -11.21
N GLN A 39 -10.57 7.86 -10.76
CA GLN A 39 -10.09 9.06 -10.08
C GLN A 39 -9.43 8.70 -8.75
N LEU A 40 -9.97 7.72 -8.02
CA LEU A 40 -9.37 7.27 -6.76
C LEU A 40 -8.01 6.62 -6.99
N VAL A 41 -7.89 5.74 -7.99
CA VAL A 41 -6.59 5.14 -8.39
C VAL A 41 -5.59 6.23 -8.78
N SER A 42 -6.00 7.21 -9.60
CA SER A 42 -5.15 8.34 -9.98
C SER A 42 -4.72 9.18 -8.77
N ASN A 43 -5.62 9.42 -7.81
CA ASN A 43 -5.29 10.14 -6.58
C ASN A 43 -4.25 9.40 -5.74
N TRP A 44 -4.31 8.07 -5.64
CA TRP A 44 -3.25 7.29 -5.00
C TRP A 44 -1.94 7.40 -5.76
N ARG A 45 -1.94 7.13 -7.08
CA ARG A 45 -0.75 7.16 -7.96
C ARG A 45 0.00 8.48 -7.92
N HIS A 46 -0.71 9.60 -7.77
CA HIS A 46 -0.13 10.94 -7.70
C HIS A 46 0.00 11.48 -6.27
N HIS A 47 -0.11 10.63 -5.24
CA HIS A 47 0.01 11.00 -3.84
C HIS A 47 -0.95 12.12 -3.38
N ARG A 48 -2.09 12.28 -4.04
CA ARG A 48 -3.15 13.24 -3.68
C ARG A 48 -4.11 12.68 -2.62
N ALA A 49 -4.11 11.36 -2.44
CA ALA A 49 -4.83 10.68 -1.39
C ALA A 49 -3.96 9.55 -0.82
N ILE A 50 -4.16 9.26 0.46
CA ILE A 50 -3.59 8.09 1.12
C ILE A 50 -4.67 7.01 1.13
N MET A 51 -4.30 5.77 0.81
CA MET A 51 -5.21 4.64 0.88
C MET A 51 -5.76 4.48 2.30
N ASP A 52 -7.09 4.41 2.44
CA ASP A 52 -7.74 4.17 3.72
C ASP A 52 -7.72 2.67 4.08
N PRO A 53 -8.04 2.30 5.33
CA PRO A 53 -8.00 0.90 5.76
C PRO A 53 -8.89 -0.02 4.92
N TYR A 54 -10.09 0.43 4.54
CA TYR A 54 -11.01 -0.38 3.72
C TYR A 54 -10.36 -0.77 2.38
N HIS A 55 -9.74 0.18 1.69
CA HIS A 55 -9.06 -0.10 0.43
C HIS A 55 -7.75 -0.88 0.61
N CYS A 56 -7.04 -0.70 1.73
CA CYS A 56 -5.88 -1.54 2.06
C CYS A 56 -6.30 -3.02 2.18
N TRP A 57 -7.40 -3.29 2.87
CA TRP A 57 -7.89 -4.66 3.09
C TRP A 57 -8.42 -5.27 1.79
N ARG A 58 -9.16 -4.51 0.97
CA ARG A 58 -9.59 -4.95 -0.37
C ARG A 58 -8.41 -5.32 -1.27
N LEU A 59 -7.32 -4.55 -1.21
CA LEU A 59 -6.10 -4.84 -1.95
C LEU A 59 -5.39 -6.10 -1.40
N ALA A 60 -5.38 -6.28 -0.09
CA ALA A 60 -4.80 -7.45 0.55
C ALA A 60 -5.58 -8.73 0.21
N ASP A 61 -6.91 -8.69 0.19
CA ASP A 61 -7.77 -9.78 -0.27
C ASP A 61 -7.41 -10.20 -1.70
N ALA A 62 -7.28 -9.22 -2.61
CA ALA A 62 -6.92 -9.47 -4.00
C ALA A 62 -5.51 -10.05 -4.14
N LEU A 63 -4.57 -9.62 -3.29
CA LEU A 63 -3.20 -10.13 -3.27
C LEU A 63 -3.05 -11.46 -2.53
N ASN A 64 -4.02 -11.86 -1.71
CA ASN A 64 -3.95 -12.98 -0.77
C ASN A 64 -2.77 -12.82 0.21
N ILE A 65 -2.68 -11.67 0.87
CA ILE A 65 -1.70 -11.36 1.92
C ILE A 65 -2.39 -10.81 3.17
N ASP A 66 -1.66 -10.70 4.28
CA ASP A 66 -2.17 -10.13 5.53
C ASP A 66 -2.50 -8.65 5.35
N GLU A 67 -3.76 -8.28 5.59
CA GLU A 67 -4.29 -6.93 5.41
C GLU A 67 -3.58 -5.88 6.28
N ARG A 68 -3.05 -6.31 7.42
CA ARG A 68 -2.32 -5.44 8.35
C ARG A 68 -0.98 -5.01 7.76
N GLU A 69 -0.44 -5.72 6.77
CA GLU A 69 0.80 -5.36 6.09
C GLU A 69 0.60 -4.05 5.31
N ILE A 70 -0.40 -4.02 4.44
CA ILE A 70 -0.71 -2.84 3.61
C ILE A 70 -1.19 -1.68 4.48
N GLU A 71 -1.99 -1.95 5.51
CA GLU A 71 -2.45 -0.92 6.44
C GLU A 71 -1.28 -0.29 7.23
N ALA A 72 -0.30 -1.08 7.66
CA ALA A 72 0.89 -0.57 8.33
C ALA A 72 1.72 0.32 7.37
N ALA A 73 1.87 -0.08 6.10
CA ALA A 73 2.51 0.74 5.08
C ALA A 73 1.78 2.07 4.84
N ALA A 74 0.45 2.04 4.73
CA ALA A 74 -0.36 3.25 4.53
C ALA A 74 -0.27 4.21 5.73
N ASN A 75 -0.28 3.68 6.95
CA ASN A 75 -0.13 4.51 8.15
C ASN A 75 1.30 5.07 8.31
N TYR A 76 2.34 4.31 7.94
CA TYR A 76 3.71 4.82 7.89
C TYR A 76 3.84 6.05 6.97
N GLN A 77 3.16 6.02 5.82
CA GLN A 77 3.14 7.14 4.87
C GLN A 77 2.30 8.32 5.37
N ARG A 78 1.22 8.05 6.10
CA ARG A 78 0.29 9.06 6.64
C ARG A 78 0.86 9.84 7.81
N ASP A 79 1.50 9.15 8.74
CA ASP A 79 1.92 9.76 9.98
C ASP A 79 3.12 10.70 9.78
N LYS A 80 3.01 11.92 10.30
CA LYS A 80 4.08 12.93 10.25
C LYS A 80 5.00 12.87 11.47
N VAL A 81 4.59 12.15 12.52
CA VAL A 81 5.33 12.02 13.78
C VAL A 81 6.31 10.86 13.69
N THR A 82 7.60 11.13 13.84
CA THR A 82 8.69 10.13 13.70
C THR A 82 8.44 8.87 14.51
N LYS A 83 8.12 8.97 15.81
CA LYS A 83 7.83 7.80 16.66
C LYS A 83 6.64 6.95 16.17
N LYS A 84 5.62 7.58 15.58
CA LYS A 84 4.49 6.85 15.01
C LYS A 84 4.88 6.14 13.72
N ARG A 85 5.69 6.78 12.86
CA ARG A 85 6.26 6.16 11.67
C ARG A 85 7.10 4.94 12.05
N GLU A 86 8.01 5.06 13.01
CA GLU A 86 8.82 3.93 13.52
C GLU A 86 7.95 2.76 14.02
N TYR A 87 6.86 3.08 14.73
CA TYR A 87 5.89 2.07 15.17
C TYR A 87 5.26 1.32 13.98
N TRP A 88 4.75 2.03 12.99
CA TRP A 88 4.14 1.42 11.80
C TRP A 88 5.15 0.64 10.97
N TYR A 89 6.36 1.17 10.82
CA TYR A 89 7.46 0.45 10.18
C TYR A 89 7.75 -0.88 10.87
N SER A 90 7.82 -0.90 12.20
CA SER A 90 8.00 -2.13 12.98
C SER A 90 6.86 -3.14 12.76
N LYS A 91 5.61 -2.66 12.64
CA LYS A 91 4.47 -3.54 12.32
C LYS A 91 4.58 -4.11 10.92
N TRP A 92 4.85 -3.27 9.93
CA TRP A 92 5.03 -3.70 8.54
C TRP A 92 6.14 -4.74 8.41
N GLN A 93 7.32 -4.48 9.01
CA GLN A 93 8.47 -5.36 8.95
C GLN A 93 8.17 -6.78 9.49
N LYS A 94 7.38 -6.88 10.57
CA LYS A 94 6.98 -8.17 11.16
C LYS A 94 6.03 -8.98 10.29
N LEU A 95 5.28 -8.30 9.41
CA LEU A 95 4.28 -8.92 8.55
C LEU A 95 4.86 -9.28 7.19
N ALA A 96 5.70 -8.41 6.62
CA ALA A 96 6.26 -8.55 5.28
C ALA A 96 7.43 -9.55 5.16
N ILE A 97 8.08 -9.93 6.28
CA ILE A 97 9.23 -10.88 6.31
C ILE A 97 8.77 -12.30 6.67
N ARG A 98 7.54 -12.67 6.31
CA ARG A 98 7.01 -14.02 6.55
C ARG A 98 7.15 -14.92 5.32
#